data_AF-A0A9Q4PTM4-F1
#
_entry.id   AF-A0A9Q4PTM4-F1
#
_cell.length_a   1.000
_cell.length_b   1.000
_cell.length_c   1.000
_cell.angle_alpha   90.00
_cell.angle_beta   90.00
_cell.angle_gamma   90.00
#
_symmetry.space_group_name_H-M   'P 1'
#
loop_
_entity.id
_entity.type
_entity.pdbx_description
1 polymer ?
#
loop_
_entity_poly.entity_id
_entity_poly.type
_entity_poly.pdbx_seq_one_letter_code
_entity_poly.pdbx_strand_id
1 'polypeptide(L)'
;MTSNNIIKVKNRPSYYYFDKAYKDGKIITIKYSLFADDILFAKALAIKIKSTIDKISNSNITKTKKSFNSFKSYINHIKNSSNNSKIFIDYKEYRKIF
;
A
#
# COMPACT_ATOMS: atom_id res chain seq x y z
N MET A 1 -24.18 -13.74 -10.85
CA MET A 1 -23.30 -13.20 -9.79
C MET A 1 -23.96 -11.98 -9.20
N THR A 2 -24.45 -12.07 -7.97
CA THR A 2 -25.00 -10.92 -7.24
C THR A 2 -23.84 -10.03 -6.81
N SER A 3 -23.77 -8.82 -7.37
CA SER A 3 -22.97 -7.76 -6.76
C SER A 3 -23.49 -7.58 -5.33
N ASN A 4 -22.62 -7.71 -4.33
CA ASN A 4 -22.94 -7.23 -2.99
C ASN A 4 -23.10 -5.72 -3.11
N ASN A 5 -24.33 -5.29 -3.38
CA ASN A 5 -24.67 -3.90 -3.58
C ASN A 5 -24.27 -3.18 -2.31
N ILE A 6 -23.36 -2.22 -2.43
CA ILE A 6 -23.02 -1.29 -1.34
C ILE A 6 -24.28 -0.47 -1.13
N ILE A 7 -25.16 -0.91 -0.22
CA ILE A 7 -26.38 -0.19 0.13
C ILE A 7 -25.89 1.08 0.83
N LYS A 8 -26.08 2.23 0.18
CA LYS A 8 -25.76 3.53 0.76
C LYS A 8 -26.64 3.71 2.00
N VAL A 9 -26.06 3.50 3.17
CA VAL A 9 -26.76 3.74 4.45
C VAL A 9 -27.02 5.24 4.56
N LYS A 10 -28.30 5.62 4.65
CA LYS A 10 -28.72 7.02 4.77
C LYS A 10 -28.06 7.62 6.03
N ASN A 11 -27.52 8.83 5.91
CA ASN A 11 -26.82 9.58 6.96
C ASN A 11 -25.46 9.05 7.45
N ARG A 12 -24.87 8.05 6.77
CA ARG A 12 -23.49 7.62 7.08
C ARG A 12 -22.45 8.41 6.26
N PRO A 13 -21.48 9.10 6.88
CA PRO A 13 -20.45 9.82 6.14
C PRO A 13 -19.53 8.85 5.37
N SER A 14 -19.05 9.32 4.22
CA SER A 14 -18.10 8.58 3.38
C SER A 14 -16.78 9.35 3.36
N TYR A 15 -15.71 8.69 3.79
CA TYR A 15 -14.37 9.27 3.81
C TYR A 15 -13.53 8.68 2.68
N TYR A 16 -12.89 9.55 1.90
CA TYR A 16 -12.08 9.14 0.76
C TYR A 16 -10.60 9.31 1.07
N TYR A 17 -9.84 8.27 0.77
CA TYR A 17 -8.39 8.28 0.90
C TYR A 17 -7.76 7.82 -0.40
N PHE A 18 -6.52 8.26 -0.61
CA PHE A 18 -5.75 8.00 -1.81
C PHE A 18 -4.46 7.30 -1.46
N ASP A 19 -4.08 6.36 -2.31
CA ASP A 19 -2.82 5.63 -2.22
C ASP A 19 -2.22 5.41 -3.60
N LYS A 20 -1.02 4.84 -3.63
CA LYS A 20 -0.30 4.51 -4.86
C LYS A 20 0.06 3.03 -4.89
N ALA A 21 -0.18 2.40 -6.03
CA ALA A 21 0.22 1.02 -6.29
C ALA A 21 0.89 0.93 -7.65
N TYR A 22 1.60 -0.17 -7.88
CA TYR A 22 2.15 -0.50 -9.18
C TYR A 22 1.14 -1.37 -9.94
N LYS A 23 0.95 -1.10 -11.23
CA LYS A 23 0.12 -1.91 -12.12
C LYS A 23 0.70 -1.85 -13.53
N ASP A 24 0.97 -3.01 -14.12
CA ASP A 24 1.40 -3.14 -15.52
C ASP A 24 2.55 -2.19 -15.90
N GLY A 25 3.57 -2.07 -15.04
CA GLY A 25 4.73 -1.21 -15.31
C GLY A 25 4.57 0.25 -14.89
N LYS A 26 3.38 0.67 -14.41
CA LYS A 26 3.04 2.07 -14.12
C LYS A 26 2.56 2.25 -12.68
N ILE A 27 2.84 3.42 -12.11
CA ILE A 27 2.28 3.82 -10.81
C ILE A 27 0.87 4.34 -11.06
N ILE A 28 -0.10 3.76 -10.36
CA ILE A 28 -1.50 4.19 -10.38
C ILE A 28 -1.91 4.77 -9.04
N THR A 29 -2.90 5.65 -9.04
CA THR A 29 -3.54 6.16 -7.83
C THR A 29 -4.79 5.34 -7.53
N ILE A 30 -4.89 4.83 -6.30
CA ILE A 30 -6.05 4.09 -5.83
C ILE A 30 -6.85 5.01 -4.91
N LYS A 31 -8.12 5.17 -5.22
CA LYS A 31 -9.10 5.81 -4.33
C LYS A 31 -9.87 4.71 -3.60
N TYR A 32 -9.82 4.69 -2.27
CA TYR A 32 -10.65 3.81 -1.46
C TYR A 32 -11.61 4.63 -0.60
N SER A 33 -12.80 4.07 -0.38
CA SER A 33 -13.89 4.71 0.35
C SER A 33 -14.08 3.98 1.68
N LEU A 34 -14.05 4.72 2.77
CA LEU A 34 -14.29 4.21 4.11
C LEU A 34 -15.64 4.70 4.61
N PHE A 35 -16.54 3.76 4.88
CA PHE A 35 -17.84 4.01 5.51
C PHE A 35 -17.66 3.88 7.02
N ALA A 36 -17.52 5.01 7.68
CA ALA A 36 -17.28 5.12 9.11
C ALA A 36 -18.22 6.17 9.69
N ASP A 37 -18.54 6.05 10.98
CA ASP A 37 -19.50 6.95 11.63
C ASP A 37 -18.81 8.28 12.04
N ASP A 38 -17.48 8.24 12.24
CA ASP A 38 -16.64 9.38 12.63
C ASP A 38 -15.34 9.44 11.80
N ILE A 39 -14.82 10.65 11.60
CA ILE A 39 -13.57 10.94 10.90
C ILE A 39 -12.36 10.37 11.61
N LEU A 40 -12.36 10.34 12.96
CA LEU A 40 -11.25 9.77 13.72
C LEU A 40 -11.14 8.26 13.47
N PHE A 41 -12.28 7.57 13.48
CA PHE A 41 -12.33 6.14 13.17
C PHE A 41 -11.91 5.86 11.71
N ALA A 42 -12.40 6.66 10.76
CA ALA A 42 -12.00 6.57 9.36
C ALA A 42 -10.48 6.75 9.19
N LYS A 43 -9.90 7.74 9.88
CA LYS A 43 -8.46 8.01 9.85
C LYS A 43 -7.65 6.88 10.45
N ALA A 44 -8.08 6.33 11.59
CA ALA A 44 -7.42 5.18 12.21
C ALA A 44 -7.43 3.96 11.27
N LEU A 45 -8.54 3.73 10.58
CA LEU A 45 -8.65 2.64 9.60
C LEU A 45 -7.73 2.87 8.38
N ALA A 46 -7.67 4.09 7.86
CA ALA A 46 -6.77 4.45 6.76
C ALA A 46 -5.29 4.26 7.15
N ILE A 47 -4.91 4.63 8.38
CA ILE A 47 -3.56 4.39 8.91
C ILE A 47 -3.29 2.88 9.02
N LYS A 48 -4.26 2.09 9.49
CA LYS A 48 -4.13 0.63 9.58
C LYS A 48 -3.93 0.00 8.21
N ILE A 49 -4.71 0.40 7.20
CA ILE A 49 -4.55 -0.04 5.81
C ILE A 49 -3.14 0.29 5.31
N LYS A 50 -2.71 1.54 5.45
CA LYS A 50 -1.37 1.99 5.04
C LYS A 50 -0.26 1.17 5.70
N SER A 51 -0.33 0.96 7.01
CA SER A 51 0.66 0.15 7.73
C SER A 51 0.69 -1.32 7.27
N THR A 52 -0.45 -1.86 6.84
CA THR A 52 -0.55 -3.22 6.32
C THR A 52 0.12 -3.32 4.95
N ILE A 53 -0.07 -2.32 4.10
CA ILE A 53 0.60 -2.19 2.80
C ILE A 53 2.12 -2.07 2.97
N ASP A 54 2.57 -1.20 3.88
CA ASP A 54 3.99 -1.00 4.16
C ASP A 54 4.65 -2.29 4.64
N LYS A 55 3.96 -3.10 5.47
CA LYS A 55 4.44 -4.42 5.89
C LYS A 55 4.59 -5.40 4.73
N ILE A 56 3.60 -5.48 3.83
CA ILE A 56 3.65 -6.36 2.66
C ILE A 56 4.81 -5.95 1.73
N SER A 57 4.91 -4.64 1.44
CA SER A 57 5.98 -4.07 0.64
C SER A 57 7.37 -4.41 1.21
N ASN A 58 7.56 -4.23 2.51
CA ASN A 58 8.82 -4.56 3.18
C ASN A 58 9.13 -6.06 3.18
N SER A 59 8.12 -6.94 3.27
CA SER A 59 8.31 -8.39 3.23
C SER A 59 8.76 -8.91 1.86
N ASN A 60 8.41 -8.19 0.78
CA ASN A 60 8.91 -8.51 -0.56
C ASN A 60 10.40 -8.14 -0.71
N ILE A 61 10.90 -7.15 0.05
CA ILE A 61 12.32 -6.78 0.08
C ILE A 61 13.16 -7.85 0.77
N THR A 62 12.68 -8.40 1.90
CA THR A 62 13.43 -9.37 2.69
C THR A 62 13.62 -10.71 1.98
N LYS A 63 12.77 -11.03 0.99
CA LYS A 63 12.92 -12.22 0.12
C LYS A 63 14.08 -12.11 -0.87
N THR A 64 14.51 -10.89 -1.23
CA THR A 64 15.70 -10.69 -2.06
C THR A 64 16.95 -10.48 -1.19
N LYS A 65 17.38 -11.51 -0.46
CA LYS A 65 18.73 -11.48 0.15
C LYS A 65 19.77 -11.55 -0.97
N LYS A 66 20.21 -10.40 -1.46
CA LYS A 66 21.41 -10.32 -2.31
C LYS A 66 22.63 -10.56 -1.42
N SER A 67 23.41 -11.60 -1.72
CA SER A 67 24.74 -11.76 -1.15
C SER A 67 25.66 -10.74 -1.80
N PHE A 68 26.35 -9.93 -0.99
CA PHE A 68 27.33 -8.98 -1.50
C PHE A 68 28.73 -9.57 -1.35
N ASN A 69 29.48 -9.64 -2.46
CA ASN A 69 30.83 -10.20 -2.46
C ASN A 69 31.87 -9.28 -1.78
N SER A 70 31.53 -8.03 -1.47
CA SER A 70 32.43 -7.11 -0.77
C SER A 70 31.69 -6.03 0.01
N PHE A 71 32.32 -5.53 1.08
CA PHE A 71 31.80 -4.44 1.91
C PHE A 71 31.58 -3.16 1.08
N LYS A 72 32.46 -2.88 0.11
CA LYS A 72 32.32 -1.75 -0.82
C LYS A 72 31.06 -1.88 -1.70
N SER A 73 30.74 -3.10 -2.15
CA SER A 73 29.51 -3.38 -2.90
C SER A 73 28.24 -3.18 -2.05
N TYR A 74 28.28 -3.60 -0.78
CA TYR A 74 27.20 -3.37 0.17
C TYR A 74 26.95 -1.87 0.43
N ILE A 75 28.01 -1.09 0.70
CA ILE A 75 27.90 0.36 0.94
C ILE A 75 27.39 1.10 -0.30
N ASN A 76 27.86 0.72 -1.50
CA ASN A 76 27.35 1.30 -2.74
C ASN A 76 25.88 0.93 -3.00
N HIS A 77 25.46 -0.30 -2.68
CA HIS A 77 24.06 -0.69 -2.76
C HIS A 77 23.18 0.10 -1.79
N ILE A 78 23.62 0.33 -0.55
CA ILE A 78 22.87 1.16 0.42
C ILE A 78 22.74 2.60 -0.09
N LYS A 79 23.84 3.21 -0.55
CA LYS A 79 23.84 4.59 -1.09
C LYS A 79 22.95 4.75 -2.32
N ASN A 80 22.86 3.73 -3.17
CA ASN A 80 21.99 3.74 -4.34
C ASN A 80 20.53 3.41 -3.99
N SER A 81 20.31 2.55 -2.99
CA SER A 81 18.97 2.18 -2.48
C SER A 81 18.29 3.34 -1.74
N SER A 82 19.06 4.14 -1.00
CA SER A 82 18.54 5.32 -0.29
C SER A 82 18.00 6.42 -1.21
N ASN A 83 18.36 6.39 -2.50
CA ASN A 83 18.05 7.44 -3.47
C ASN A 83 16.90 7.08 -4.43
N ASN A 84 15.72 6.74 -3.90
CA ASN A 84 14.46 6.56 -4.66
C ASN A 84 14.14 5.14 -5.15
N SER A 85 13.63 4.30 -4.26
CA SER A 85 12.50 3.48 -4.66
C SER A 85 11.46 3.49 -3.56
N LYS A 86 10.44 4.35 -3.68
CA LYS A 86 9.18 4.09 -2.98
C LYS A 86 8.68 2.76 -3.55
N ILE A 87 8.84 1.69 -2.79
CA ILE A 87 8.43 0.36 -3.23
C ILE A 87 6.91 0.32 -3.09
N PHE A 88 6.24 0.49 -4.22
CA PHE A 88 4.79 0.37 -4.32
C PHE A 88 4.44 -1.11 -4.40
N ILE A 89 3.43 -1.52 -3.64
CA ILE A 89 2.84 -2.84 -3.74
C ILE A 89 2.16 -3.01 -5.12
N ASP A 90 2.15 -4.23 -5.65
CA ASP A 90 1.41 -4.53 -6.88
C ASP A 90 -0.10 -4.38 -6.66
N TYR A 91 -0.82 -3.92 -7.67
CA TYR A 91 -2.26 -3.67 -7.60
C TYR A 91 -3.04 -4.95 -7.26
N LYS A 92 -2.61 -6.11 -7.74
CA LYS A 92 -3.27 -7.39 -7.42
C LYS A 92 -3.12 -7.75 -5.95
N GLU A 93 -1.98 -7.43 -5.34
CA GLU A 93 -1.77 -7.61 -3.90
C GLU A 93 -2.52 -6.56 -3.08
N TYR A 94 -2.50 -5.29 -3.53
CA TYR A 94 -3.27 -4.21 -2.91
C TYR A 94 -4.75 -4.56 -2.79
N ARG A 95 -5.34 -5.14 -3.84
CA ARG A 95 -6.75 -5.52 -3.88
C ARG A 95 -7.11 -6.61 -2.85
N LYS A 96 -6.15 -7.42 -2.37
CA LYS A 96 -6.41 -8.46 -1.35
C LYS A 96 -6.57 -7.89 0.06
N ILE A 97 -6.27 -6.61 0.27
CA ILE A 97 -6.36 -5.94 1.58
C ILE A 97 -7.81 -5.53 1.89
N PHE A 98 -8.67 -5.46 0.85
CA PHE A 98 -10.08 -5.13 0.92
C PHE A 98 -10.93 -6.37 0.62
#